data_AF-A0AAW9IYL2-F1
#
_entry.id   AF-A0AAW9IYL2-F1
#
_cell.length_a   1.000
_cell.length_b   1.000
_cell.length_c   1.000
_cell.angle_alpha   90.00
_cell.angle_beta   90.00
_cell.angle_gamma   90.00
#
_symmetry.space_group_name_H-M   'P 1'
#
loop_
_entity.id
_entity.type
_entity.pdbx_description
1 polymer ?
#
loop_
_entity_poly.entity_id
_entity_poly.type
_entity_poly.pdbx_seq_one_letter_code
_entity_poly.pdbx_strand_id
1 'polypeptide(L)'
;HIAASCDLVYPMMTRTLVNDSIPNRKIRMLVVFGVTLLVIYIIKGACGYFMQYYGHVMGVHMQGDMRKDMFLHLQKLPNTYFDNNKTGDLMSRMINDLMEVSELAHHGPEDLFISLVMLIGSFTVLCTINIPLT
;
A
#
# COMPACT_ATOMS: atom_id res chain seq x y z
N HIS A 1 13.43 5.31 -13.29
CA HIS A 1 13.81 4.42 -14.41
C HIS A 1 13.18 3.02 -14.35
N ILE A 2 12.81 2.47 -13.18
CA ILE A 2 12.13 1.16 -13.03
C ILE A 2 10.60 1.26 -13.26
N ALA A 3 9.97 2.39 -12.89
CA ALA A 3 8.54 2.63 -13.14
C ALA A 3 8.19 2.58 -14.64
N ALA A 4 9.00 3.23 -15.49
CA ALA A 4 8.84 3.23 -16.94
C ALA A 4 9.01 1.83 -17.58
N SER A 5 9.81 0.95 -16.96
CA SER A 5 9.97 -0.44 -17.40
C SER A 5 8.73 -1.28 -17.06
N CYS A 6 8.14 -1.09 -15.88
CA CYS A 6 6.87 -1.73 -15.50
C CYS A 6 5.70 -1.28 -16.37
N ASP A 7 5.65 0.00 -16.71
CA ASP A 7 4.61 0.57 -17.58
C ASP A 7 4.70 0.05 -19.03
N LEU A 8 5.84 -0.51 -19.46
CA LEU A 8 6.00 -1.13 -20.79
C LEU A 8 5.69 -2.63 -20.79
N VAL A 9 5.84 -3.31 -19.65
CA VAL A 9 5.49 -4.74 -19.50
C VAL A 9 3.98 -4.94 -19.60
N TYR A 10 3.19 -4.01 -19.07
CA TYR A 10 1.72 -4.04 -19.16
C TYR A 10 1.20 -4.07 -20.62
N PRO A 11 1.60 -3.15 -21.52
CA PRO A 11 1.18 -3.18 -22.92
C PRO A 11 1.83 -4.32 -23.72
N MET A 12 3.03 -4.79 -23.39
CA MET A 12 3.61 -5.96 -24.08
C MET A 12 2.90 -7.27 -23.69
N MET A 13 2.57 -7.49 -22.43
CA MET A 13 1.74 -8.63 -22.02
C MET A 13 0.35 -8.56 -22.65
N THR A 14 -0.26 -7.37 -22.69
CA THR A 14 -1.55 -7.17 -23.36
C THR A 14 -1.43 -7.43 -24.86
N ARG A 15 -0.34 -7.01 -25.51
CA ARG A 15 -0.11 -7.20 -26.95
C ARG A 15 0.12 -8.67 -27.32
N THR A 16 0.83 -9.44 -26.51
CA THR A 16 1.04 -10.88 -26.75
C THR A 16 -0.22 -11.68 -26.44
N LEU A 17 -0.96 -11.34 -25.38
CA LEU A 17 -2.29 -11.93 -25.08
C LEU A 17 -3.30 -11.67 -26.20
N VAL A 18 -3.31 -10.46 -26.75
CA VAL A 18 -4.17 -10.05 -27.87
C VAL A 18 -3.71 -10.71 -29.17
N ASN A 19 -2.41 -10.73 -29.49
CA ASN A 19 -1.92 -11.28 -30.76
C ASN A 19 -1.89 -12.81 -30.83
N ASP A 20 -1.76 -13.54 -29.72
CA ASP A 20 -1.81 -15.03 -29.73
C ASP A 20 -3.19 -15.61 -29.44
N SER A 21 -4.09 -14.88 -28.74
CA SER A 21 -5.45 -15.38 -28.46
C SER A 21 -6.47 -15.08 -29.57
N ILE A 22 -6.24 -14.04 -30.38
CA ILE A 22 -7.14 -13.63 -31.47
C ILE A 22 -7.10 -14.57 -32.69
N PRO A 23 -5.96 -15.16 -33.12
CA PRO A 23 -5.92 -16.02 -34.30
C PRO A 23 -6.70 -17.33 -34.15
N ASN A 24 -6.86 -17.83 -32.91
CA ASN A 24 -7.44 -19.16 -32.63
C ASN A 24 -8.92 -19.14 -32.21
N ARG A 25 -9.61 -17.99 -32.34
CA ARG A 25 -11.07 -17.85 -32.04
C ARG A 25 -11.51 -18.37 -30.66
N LYS A 26 -10.61 -18.43 -29.67
CA LYS A 26 -10.98 -18.78 -28.28
C LYS A 26 -11.53 -17.55 -27.55
N ILE A 27 -12.63 -16.99 -28.06
CA ILE A 27 -13.35 -15.85 -27.45
C ILE A 27 -13.68 -16.13 -25.98
N ARG A 28 -13.93 -17.41 -25.64
CA ARG A 28 -14.13 -17.88 -24.26
C ARG A 28 -12.95 -17.57 -23.33
N MET A 29 -11.71 -17.74 -23.80
CA MET A 29 -10.51 -17.49 -22.98
C MET A 29 -10.30 -15.99 -22.75
N LEU A 30 -10.56 -15.17 -23.78
CA LEU A 30 -10.49 -13.71 -23.70
C LEU A 30 -11.57 -13.14 -22.76
N VAL A 31 -12.80 -13.64 -22.83
CA VAL A 31 -13.90 -13.24 -21.93
C VAL A 31 -13.60 -13.65 -20.48
N VAL A 32 -13.10 -14.87 -20.24
CA VAL A 32 -12.72 -15.31 -18.90
C VAL A 32 -11.61 -14.43 -18.32
N PHE A 33 -10.57 -14.11 -19.09
CA PHE A 33 -9.52 -13.19 -18.63
C PHE A 33 -10.04 -11.77 -18.37
N GLY A 34 -10.87 -11.24 -19.26
CA GLY A 34 -11.46 -9.91 -19.10
C GLY A 34 -12.33 -9.81 -17.85
N VAL A 35 -13.17 -10.81 -17.60
CA VAL A 35 -14.01 -10.89 -16.39
C VAL A 35 -13.15 -11.04 -15.14
N THR A 36 -12.14 -11.91 -15.15
CA THR A 36 -11.22 -12.08 -14.01
C THR A 36 -10.50 -10.78 -13.66
N LEU A 37 -9.96 -10.06 -14.65
CA LEU A 37 -9.33 -8.75 -14.44
C LEU A 37 -10.33 -7.73 -13.88
N LEU A 38 -11.54 -7.69 -14.42
CA LEU A 38 -12.59 -6.78 -13.96
C LEU A 38 -12.94 -7.04 -12.48
N VAL A 39 -13.11 -8.31 -12.09
CA VAL A 39 -13.36 -8.71 -10.71
C VAL A 39 -12.21 -8.31 -9.79
N ILE A 40 -10.96 -8.54 -10.20
CA ILE A 40 -9.77 -8.11 -9.44
C ILE A 40 -9.75 -6.59 -9.25
N TYR A 41 -10.06 -5.81 -10.30
CA TYR A 41 -10.10 -4.35 -10.21
C TYR A 41 -11.22 -3.85 -9.29
N ILE A 42 -12.40 -4.50 -9.31
CA ILE A 42 -13.49 -4.18 -8.38
C ILE A 42 -13.06 -4.46 -6.93
N ILE A 43 -12.47 -5.63 -6.67
CA ILE A 43 -11.99 -6.01 -5.34
C ILE A 43 -10.90 -5.03 -4.87
N LYS A 44 -9.97 -4.67 -5.76
CA LYS A 44 -8.91 -3.69 -5.47
C LYS A 44 -9.51 -2.32 -5.12
N GLY A 45 -10.48 -1.85 -5.91
CA GLY A 45 -11.16 -0.58 -5.65
C GLY A 45 -11.93 -0.58 -4.33
N ALA A 46 -12.66 -1.66 -4.04
CA ALA A 46 -13.40 -1.81 -2.78
C ALA A 46 -12.47 -1.88 -1.57
N CYS A 47 -11.36 -2.63 -1.68
CA CYS A 47 -10.37 -2.75 -0.63
C CYS A 47 -9.64 -1.42 -0.38
N GLY A 48 -9.24 -0.71 -1.45
CA GLY A 48 -8.65 0.62 -1.35
C GLY A 48 -9.59 1.64 -0.70
N TYR A 49 -10.86 1.65 -1.09
CA TYR A 49 -11.88 2.51 -0.47
C TYR A 49 -12.04 2.24 1.03
N PHE A 50 -12.10 0.95 1.41
CA PHE A 50 -12.21 0.55 2.81
C PHE A 50 -10.95 0.95 3.60
N MET A 51 -9.76 0.67 3.06
CA MET A 51 -8.49 1.00 3.70
C MET A 51 -8.36 2.51 3.94
N GLN A 52 -8.68 3.32 2.93
CA GLN A 52 -8.58 4.77 3.01
C GLN A 52 -9.58 5.35 4.02
N TYR A 53 -10.81 4.86 4.03
CA TYR A 53 -11.81 5.33 4.99
C TYR A 53 -11.44 4.95 6.43
N TYR A 54 -11.22 3.65 6.67
CA TYR A 54 -10.92 3.18 8.02
C TYR A 54 -9.63 3.76 8.54
N GLY A 55 -8.60 3.87 7.70
CA GLY A 55 -7.32 4.35 8.17
C GLY A 55 -7.22 5.87 8.31
N HIS A 56 -8.02 6.68 7.60
CA HIS A 56 -8.18 8.09 7.96
C HIS A 56 -8.81 8.24 9.35
N VAL A 57 -9.90 7.51 9.60
CA VAL A 57 -10.58 7.52 10.90
C VAL A 57 -9.65 7.03 12.00
N MET A 58 -8.95 5.92 11.77
CA MET A 58 -8.04 5.30 12.74
C MET A 58 -6.82 6.21 13.00
N GLY A 59 -6.27 6.85 11.96
CA GLY A 59 -5.19 7.82 12.08
C GLY A 59 -5.56 9.02 12.96
N VAL A 60 -6.76 9.58 12.81
CA VAL A 60 -7.22 10.70 13.65
C VAL A 60 -7.35 10.29 15.12
N HIS A 61 -7.92 9.11 15.41
CA HIS A 61 -8.05 8.62 16.79
C HIS A 61 -6.68 8.33 17.40
N MET A 62 -5.80 7.67 16.65
CA MET A 62 -4.47 7.31 17.11
C MET A 62 -3.62 8.54 17.39
N GLN A 63 -3.67 9.57 16.53
CA GLN A 63 -3.03 10.86 16.81
C GLN A 63 -3.56 11.52 18.08
N GLY A 64 -4.87 11.43 18.33
CA GLY A 64 -5.50 11.95 19.54
C GLY A 64 -4.99 11.26 20.82
N ASP A 65 -4.99 9.93 20.82
CA ASP A 65 -4.53 9.13 21.96
C ASP A 65 -3.04 9.34 22.23
N MET A 66 -2.20 9.34 21.19
CA MET A 66 -0.77 9.60 21.32
C MET A 66 -0.47 10.99 21.88
N ARG A 67 -1.18 12.03 21.42
CA ARG A 67 -1.04 13.39 21.97
C ARG A 67 -1.42 13.45 23.45
N LYS A 68 -2.47 12.74 23.85
CA LYS A 68 -2.92 12.66 25.24
C LYS A 68 -1.89 11.95 26.13
N ASP A 69 -1.40 10.78 25.72
CA ASP A 69 -0.42 10.02 26.48
C ASP A 69 0.89 10.78 26.64
N MET A 70 1.34 11.46 25.59
CA MET A 70 2.52 12.31 25.66
C MET A 70 2.34 13.50 26.58
N PHE A 71 1.18 14.16 26.55
CA PHE A 71 0.90 15.27 27.47
C PHE A 71 0.91 14.81 28.93
N LEU A 72 0.33 13.63 29.22
CA LEU A 72 0.39 13.01 30.54
C LEU A 72 1.82 12.63 30.95
N HIS A 73 2.66 12.22 30.00
CA HIS A 73 4.06 11.94 30.26
C HIS A 73 4.85 13.22 30.59
N LEU A 74 4.64 14.29 29.82
CA LEU A 74 5.24 15.60 30.07
C LEU A 74 4.92 16.15 31.47
N GLN A 75 3.69 15.97 31.96
CA GLN A 75 3.33 16.41 33.31
C GLN A 75 4.08 15.69 34.43
N LYS A 76 4.63 14.50 34.18
CA LYS A 76 5.38 13.72 35.19
C LYS A 76 6.88 14.01 35.19
N LEU A 77 7.38 14.81 34.25
CA LEU A 77 8.80 15.13 34.15
C LEU A 77 9.22 16.20 35.18
N PRO A 78 10.42 16.09 35.77
CA PRO A 78 10.91 17.05 36.75
C PRO A 78 11.26 18.39 36.09
N ASN A 79 11.15 19.50 36.85
CA ASN A 79 11.40 20.85 36.35
C ASN A 79 12.79 21.04 35.70
N THR A 80 13.82 20.33 36.18
CA THR A 80 15.17 20.31 35.59
C THR A 80 15.21 19.87 34.12
N TYR A 81 14.22 19.10 33.67
CA TYR A 81 14.07 18.70 32.28
C TYR A 81 13.58 19.88 31.41
N PHE A 82 12.68 20.71 31.94
CA PHE A 82 12.15 21.90 31.27
C PHE A 82 13.12 23.09 31.30
N ASP A 83 14.05 23.13 32.26
CA ASP A 83 15.12 24.14 32.31
C ASP A 83 16.14 23.97 31.18
N ASN A 84 16.35 22.73 30.71
CA ASN A 84 17.30 22.41 29.64
C ASN A 84 16.66 22.24 28.26
N ASN A 85 15.34 22.05 28.19
CA ASN A 85 14.62 21.84 26.93
C ASN A 85 13.40 22.77 26.83
N LYS A 86 13.34 23.57 25.77
CA LYS A 86 12.18 24.43 25.49
C LYS A 86 10.95 23.57 25.25
N THR A 87 9.96 23.66 26.16
CA THR A 87 8.71 22.89 26.10
C THR A 87 7.99 23.00 24.76
N GLY A 88 8.01 24.17 24.11
CA GLY A 88 7.40 24.37 22.80
C GLY A 88 8.08 23.62 21.65
N ASP A 89 9.41 23.49 21.71
CA ASP A 89 10.19 22.78 20.69
C ASP A 89 10.03 21.26 20.83
N LEU A 90 9.96 20.77 22.07
CA LEU A 90 9.62 19.38 22.40
C LEU A 90 8.22 19.01 21.91
N MET A 91 7.21 19.84 22.18
CA MET A 91 5.84 19.61 21.73
C MET A 91 5.73 19.61 20.20
N SER A 92 6.43 20.51 19.52
CA SER A 92 6.43 20.61 18.06
C SER A 92 7.05 19.37 17.40
N ARG A 93 8.24 18.96 17.85
CA ARG A 93 8.93 17.76 17.35
C ARG A 93 8.09 16.51 17.56
N MET A 94 7.53 16.37 18.76
CA MET A 94 6.68 15.25 19.10
C MET A 94 5.41 15.19 18.23
N ILE A 95 4.72 16.32 18.00
CA ILE A 95 3.54 16.32 17.12
C ILE A 95 3.90 15.89 15.70
N ASN A 96 5.05 16.33 15.18
CA ASN A 96 5.54 15.92 13.86
C ASN A 96 5.88 14.42 13.83
N ASP A 97 6.62 13.92 14.82
CA ASP A 97 6.99 12.50 14.91
C ASP A 97 5.75 11.61 15.03
N LEU A 98 4.73 12.02 15.80
CA LEU A 98 3.46 11.30 15.91
C LEU A 98 2.69 11.28 14.60
N MET A 99 2.79 12.33 13.79
CA MET A 99 2.17 12.39 12.48
C MET A 99 2.87 11.43 11.51
N GLU A 100 4.20 11.38 11.50
CA GLU A 100 4.98 10.41 10.72
C GLU A 100 4.66 8.96 11.12
N VAL A 101 4.59 8.67 12.42
CA VAL A 101 4.23 7.32 12.92
C VAL A 101 2.80 6.96 12.51
N SER A 102 1.86 7.91 12.58
CA SER A 102 0.49 7.69 12.16
C SER A 102 0.36 7.45 10.67
N GLU A 103 1.13 8.17 9.86
CA GLU A 103 1.15 8.01 8.41
C GLU A 103 1.75 6.66 8.02
N LEU A 104 2.85 6.26 8.67
CA LEU A 104 3.48 4.96 8.48
C LEU A 104 2.56 3.81 8.88
N ALA A 105 1.87 3.91 10.02
CA ALA A 105 0.93 2.88 10.46
C ALA A 105 -0.31 2.79 9.56
N HIS A 106 -0.66 3.87 8.87
CA HIS A 106 -1.76 3.89 7.92
C HIS A 106 -1.37 3.29 6.56
N HIS A 107 -0.21 3.65 6.01
CA HIS A 107 0.27 3.16 4.71
C HIS A 107 1.00 1.81 4.78
N GLY A 108 1.60 1.47 5.91
CA GLY A 108 2.35 0.23 6.09
C GLY A 108 1.54 -1.04 5.78
N PRO A 109 0.29 -1.19 6.27
CA PRO A 109 -0.54 -2.35 5.94
C PRO A 109 -0.87 -2.43 4.45
N GLU A 110 -1.09 -1.29 3.80
CA GLU A 110 -1.42 -1.20 2.38
C GLU A 110 -0.23 -1.61 1.51
N ASP A 111 0.94 -1.04 1.80
CA ASP A 111 2.18 -1.33 1.09
C ASP A 111 2.57 -2.81 1.26
N LEU A 112 2.48 -3.37 2.47
CA LEU A 112 2.75 -4.79 2.71
C LEU A 112 1.81 -5.70 1.92
N PHE A 113 0.52 -5.36 1.87
CA PHE A 113 -0.45 -6.13 1.09
C PHE A 113 -0.14 -6.08 -0.41
N ILE A 114 0.12 -4.90 -0.95
CA ILE A 114 0.48 -4.72 -2.37
C ILE A 114 1.76 -5.48 -2.69
N SER A 115 2.81 -5.34 -1.87
CA SER A 115 4.07 -6.05 -2.05
C SER A 115 3.89 -7.57 -2.04
N LEU A 116 3.05 -8.11 -1.15
CA LEU A 116 2.77 -9.55 -1.08
C LEU A 116 2.04 -10.04 -2.33
N VAL A 117 1.03 -9.31 -2.80
CA VAL A 117 0.31 -9.62 -4.05
C VAL A 117 1.26 -9.56 -5.24
N MET A 118 2.14 -8.56 -5.31
CA MET A 118 3.11 -8.42 -6.39
C MET A 118 4.14 -9.55 -6.38
N LEU A 119 4.59 -9.97 -5.19
CA LEU A 119 5.52 -11.09 -5.02
C LEU A 119 4.88 -12.40 -5.47
N ILE A 120 3.66 -12.71 -5.02
CA ILE A 120 2.95 -13.92 -5.44
C ILE A 120 2.62 -13.88 -6.95
N GLY A 121 2.17 -12.73 -7.46
CA GLY A 121 1.84 -12.54 -8.86
C GLY A 121 3.05 -12.74 -9.77
N SER A 122 4.17 -12.09 -9.47
CA SER A 122 5.42 -12.23 -10.24
C SER A 122 5.98 -13.65 -10.16
N PHE A 123 5.94 -14.30 -8.99
CA PHE A 123 6.35 -15.69 -8.82
C PHE A 123 5.49 -16.63 -9.68
N THR A 124 4.17 -16.46 -9.66
CA THR A 124 3.24 -17.27 -10.48
C THR A 124 3.53 -17.12 -11.98
N VAL A 125 3.76 -15.88 -12.45
CA VAL A 125 4.12 -15.60 -13.85
C VAL A 125 5.43 -16.29 -14.22
N LEU A 126 6.47 -16.16 -13.39
CA LEU A 126 7.75 -16.82 -13.59
C LEU A 126 7.61 -18.34 -13.70
N CYS A 127 6.82 -18.97 -12.82
CA CYS A 127 6.55 -20.40 -12.89
C CYS A 127 5.81 -20.79 -14.18
N THR A 128 4.80 -20.03 -14.62
CA THR A 128 4.06 -20.34 -15.85
C THR A 128 4.88 -20.21 -17.13
N ILE A 129 5.90 -19.34 -17.16
CA ILE A 129 6.79 -19.15 -18.32
C ILE A 129 7.92 -20.19 -18.34
N ASN A 130 8.42 -20.63 -17.18
CA ASN A 130 9.53 -21.60 -17.11
C ASN A 130 9.09 -23.07 -17.25
N ILE A 131 7.83 -23.43 -16.96
CA ILE A 131 7.32 -24.80 -17.18
C ILE A 131 7.33 -25.22 -18.67
N PRO A 132 7.01 -24.37 -19.67
CA PRO A 132 7.06 -24.76 -21.09
C PRO A 132 8.47 -24.79 -21.72
N LEU A 133 9.54 -24.47 -20.99
CA LEU A 133 10.93 -24.45 -21.49
C LEU A 133 11.87 -25.47 -20.83
N THR A 134 11.32 -26.43 -20.07
CA THR A 134 12.00 -27.67 -19.64
C THR A 134 11.19 -28.87 -20.11
#